data_AF-A0AAP5JXN4-F1
#
_entry.id   AF-A0AAP5JXN4-F1
#
_cell.length_a   1.000
_cell.length_b   1.000
_cell.length_c   1.000
_cell.angle_alpha   90.00
_cell.angle_beta   90.00
_cell.angle_gamma   90.00
#
_symmetry.space_group_name_H-M   'P 1'
#
loop_
_entity.id
_entity.type
_entity.pdbx_description
1 polymer ?
#
loop_
_entity_poly.entity_id
_entity_poly.type
_entity_poly.pdbx_seq_one_letter_code
_entity_poly.pdbx_strand_id
1 'polypeptide(L)' 'MGLSIVKSIVEHHGGQITVHSKLGHGSIFMVWFPLGGEKA' A
#
# COMPACT_ATOMS: atom_id res chain seq x y z
N MET A 1 11.78 5.65 7.47
CA MET A 1 11.33 6.94 6.93
C MET A 1 10.55 6.81 5.62
N GLY A 2 11.07 6.14 4.59
CA GLY A 2 10.33 6.01 3.31
C GLY A 2 8.98 5.30 3.42
N LEU A 3 8.94 4.14 4.09
CA LEU A 3 7.70 3.33 4.15
C LEU A 3 6.57 4.00 4.96
N SER A 4 6.88 4.80 5.97
CA SER A 4 5.87 5.57 6.70
C SER A 4 5.25 6.67 5.83
N ILE A 5 6.03 7.27 4.94
CA ILE A 5 5.52 8.23 3.94
C ILE A 5 4.62 7.49 2.94
N VAL A 6 5.07 6.34 2.41
CA VAL A 6 4.27 5.51 1.50
C VAL A 6 2.94 5.12 2.14
N LYS A 7 2.96 4.63 3.39
CA LYS A 7 1.74 4.29 4.13
C LYS A 7 0.77 5.46 4.20
N SER A 8 1.26 6.65 4.58
CA SER A 8 0.44 7.86 4.66
C SER A 8 -0.15 8.25 3.30
N ILE A 9 0.61 8.15 2.21
CA ILE A 9 0.12 8.45 0.86
C ILE A 9 -0.98 7.46 0.47
N VAL A 10 -0.75 6.16 0.70
CA VAL A 10 -1.69 5.09 0.35
C VAL A 10 -3.02 5.28 1.10
N GLU A 11 -2.95 5.48 2.42
CA GLU A 11 -4.13 5.70 3.26
C GLU A 11 -4.88 6.98 2.88
N HIS A 12 -4.17 8.05 2.53
CA HIS A 12 -4.79 9.32 2.12
C HIS A 12 -5.60 9.20 0.82
N HIS A 13 -5.21 8.29 -0.08
CA HIS A 13 -5.94 8.02 -1.32
C HIS A 13 -7.00 6.90 -1.15
N GLY A 14 -7.35 6.53 0.09
CA GLY A 14 -8.29 5.45 0.39
C GLY A 14 -7.78 4.06 -0.01
N GLY A 15 -6.48 3.93 -0.23
CA GLY A 15 -5.83 2.69 -0.55
C GLY A 15 -5.40 1.91 0.69
N GLN A 16 -4.85 0.72 0.46
CA GLN A 16 -4.30 -0.16 1.48
C GLN A 16 -2.91 -0.62 1.10
N ILE A 17 -2.03 -0.80 2.08
CA ILE A 17 -0.71 -1.40 1.91
C ILE A 17 -0.54 -2.62 2.84
N THR A 18 0.01 -3.70 2.31
CA THR A 18 0.41 -4.88 3.09
C THR A 18 1.86 -5.29 2.79
N VAL A 19 2.43 -6.10 3.67
CA VAL A 19 3.78 -6.64 3.52
C VAL A 19 3.79 -8.13 3.80
N HIS A 20 4.46 -8.87 2.94
CA HIS A 20 4.80 -10.28 3.14
C HIS A 20 6.32 -10.40 3.13
N SER A 21 6.91 -10.85 4.23
CA SER A 21 8.37 -10.99 4.37
C SER A 21 8.74 -12.43 4.67
N LYS A 22 9.84 -12.88 4.05
CA LYS A 22 10.44 -14.19 4.34
C LYS A 22 11.95 -14.00 4.52
N LEU A 23 12.45 -14.45 5.68
CA LEU A 23 13.87 -14.34 6.01
C LEU A 23 14.73 -15.00 4.92
N GLY A 24 15.80 -14.31 4.52
CA GLY A 24 16.70 -14.75 3.44
C GLY A 24 16.12 -14.68 2.03
N HIS A 25 14.87 -14.25 1.84
CA HIS A 25 14.21 -14.13 0.52
C HIS A 25 13.79 -12.69 0.20
N GLY A 26 13.66 -11.85 1.23
CA GLY A 26 13.26 -10.45 1.09
C GLY A 26 11.81 -10.20 1.48
N SER A 27 11.27 -9.09 1.01
CA SER A 27 9.92 -8.63 1.33
C SER A 27 9.17 -8.18 0.08
N ILE A 28 7.88 -8.48 0.03
CA ILE A 28 6.95 -8.03 -0.99
C ILE A 28 6.01 -7.03 -0.35
N PHE A 29 5.96 -5.83 -0.91
CA PHE A 29 5.00 -4.79 -0.53
C PHE A 29 3.94 -4.73 -1.61
N MET A 30 2.68 -4.78 -1.19
CA MET A 30 1.53 -4.73 -2.11
C MET A 30 0.67 -3.53 -1.75
N VAL A 31 0.23 -2.80 -2.77
CA VAL A 31 -0.57 -1.59 -2.62
C VAL A 31 -1.82 -1.71 -3.49
N TRP A 32 -2.97 -1.38 -2.92
CA TRP A 32 -4.25 -1.33 -3.60
C TRP A 32 -4.83 0.06 -3.51
N PHE A 33 -5.47 0.50 -4.58
CA PHE A 33 -6.25 1.74 -4.63
C PHE A 33 -7.65 1.44 -5.13
N PRO A 34 -8.66 2.22 -4.71
CA PRO A 34 -9.96 2.21 -5.35
C PRO A 34 -9.79 2.50 -6.85
N LEU A 35 -10.37 1.66 -7.71
CA LEU A 35 -10.51 2.01 -9.12
C LEU A 35 -11.50 3.18 -9.20
N GLY A 36 -11.16 4.23 -9.96
CA GLY A 36 -11.98 5.43 -10.08
C GLY A 36 -13.40 5.08 -10.54
N GLY A 37 -14.33 5.05 -9.59
CA GLY A 37 -15.75 5.04 -9.81
C GLY A 37 -16.28 6.36 -9.30
N GLU A 38 -16.79 7.18 -10.20
CA GLU A 38 -17.77 8.20 -9.86
C GLU A 38 -18.83 7.52 -8.97
N LYS A 39 -19.19 8.16 -7.85
CA LYS A 39 -20.35 7.69 -7.09
C LYS A 39 -21.55 7.75 -8.05
N ALA A 40 -22.15 6.60 -8.34
CA ALA A 40 -23.50 6.55 -8.90
C ALA A 40 -24.49 7.20 -7.93
#